data_AF-A0A2I3HW50-F1
#
_entry.id   AF-A0A2I3HW50-F1
#
_cell.length_a   1.000
_cell.length_b   1.000
_cell.length_c   1.000
_cell.angle_alpha   90.00
_cell.angle_beta   90.00
_cell.angle_gamma   90.00
#
_symmetry.space_group_name_H-M   'P 1'
#
loop_
_entity.id
_entity.type
_entity.pdbx_description
1 polymer ?
#
loop_
_entity_poly.entity_id
_entity_poly.type
_entity_poly.pdbx_seq_one_letter_code
_entity_poly.pdbx_strand_id
1 'polypeptide(L)' 'MSSTLAKIAEIEVEMATAHHLGLLKARLAKLRRELITPKGGGGGGPGEDQYH' A
#
# COMPACT_ATOMS: atom_id res chain seq x y z
N MET A 1 1.53 -11.20 14.93
CA MET A 1 2.31 -11.49 13.70
C MET A 1 1.56 -10.90 12.51
N SER A 2 2.27 -10.18 11.65
CA SER A 2 1.77 -9.11 10.77
C SER A 2 0.75 -9.55 9.71
N SER A 3 -0.55 -9.32 9.98
CA SER A 3 -1.68 -9.65 9.09
C SER A 3 -1.61 -8.95 7.72
N THR A 4 -0.95 -7.80 7.62
CA THR A 4 -0.90 -7.00 6.38
C THR A 4 0.04 -7.61 5.34
N LEU A 5 1.17 -8.19 5.76
CA LEU A 5 2.10 -8.85 4.85
C LEU A 5 1.52 -10.14 4.27
N ALA A 6 0.79 -10.92 5.09
CA ALA A 6 0.10 -12.13 4.61
C ALA A 6 -0.93 -11.80 3.53
N LYS A 7 -1.73 -10.74 3.74
CA LYS A 7 -2.72 -10.27 2.75
C LYS A 7 -2.10 -9.79 1.45
N ILE A 8 -0.89 -9.22 1.49
CA ILE A 8 -0.15 -8.84 0.28
C ILE A 8 0.27 -10.07 -0.50
N ALA A 9 0.83 -11.08 0.18
CA ALA A 9 1.25 -12.32 -0.46
C ALA A 9 0.07 -13.08 -1.11
N GLU A 10 -1.07 -13.15 -0.44
CA GLU A 10 -2.29 -13.74 -1.00
C GLU A 10 -2.75 -13.03 -2.28
N ILE A 11 -2.73 -11.69 -2.30
CA ILE A 11 -3.10 -10.91 -3.49
C ILE A 11 -2.09 -11.12 -4.63
N GLU A 12 -0.79 -11.20 -4.32
CA GLU A 12 0.24 -11.44 -5.34
C GLU A 12 0.09 -12.84 -5.97
N VAL A 13 -0.33 -13.84 -5.20
CA VAL A 13 -0.64 -15.19 -5.70
C VAL A 13 -1.93 -15.19 -6.54
N GLU A 14 -3.00 -14.50 -6.10
CA GLU A 14 -4.23 -14.36 -6.89
C GLU A 14 -3.99 -13.61 -8.21
N MET A 15 -3.09 -12.64 -8.23
CA MET A 15 -2.72 -11.93 -9.47
C MET A 15 -2.06 -12.85 -10.50
N ALA A 16 -1.45 -13.97 -10.09
CA ALA A 16 -0.89 -14.93 -11.03
C ALA A 16 -1.97 -15.75 -11.77
N THR A 17 -3.20 -15.81 -11.25
CA THR A 17 -4.27 -16.69 -11.76
C THR A 17 -5.56 -15.95 -12.14
N ALA A 18 -5.77 -14.71 -11.68
CA ALA A 18 -7.01 -13.98 -11.86
C ALA A 18 -7.05 -13.06 -13.09
N HIS A 19 -8.19 -13.05 -13.79
CA HIS A 19 -8.45 -12.18 -14.94
C HIS A 19 -8.67 -10.70 -14.57
N HIS A 20 -8.93 -10.39 -13.30
CA HIS A 20 -9.29 -9.05 -12.81
C HIS A 20 -8.13 -8.33 -12.11
N LEU A 21 -6.97 -8.27 -12.78
CA LEU A 21 -5.73 -7.67 -12.26
C LEU A 21 -5.90 -6.21 -11.79
N GLY A 22 -6.82 -5.45 -12.39
CA GLY A 22 -7.07 -4.06 -12.00
C GLY A 22 -7.56 -3.93 -10.54
N LEU A 23 -8.47 -4.80 -10.12
CA LEU A 23 -9.01 -4.79 -8.75
C LEU A 23 -7.95 -5.25 -7.74
N LEU A 24 -7.17 -6.27 -8.10
CA LEU A 24 -6.12 -6.82 -7.23
C LEU A 24 -4.98 -5.82 -7.03
N LYS A 25 -4.53 -5.13 -8.08
CA LYS A 25 -3.53 -4.06 -7.99
C LYS A 25 -3.99 -2.91 -7.10
N ALA A 26 -5.27 -2.52 -7.16
CA ALA A 26 -5.82 -1.48 -6.30
C ALA A 26 -5.80 -1.88 -4.81
N ARG A 27 -6.16 -3.13 -4.51
CA ARG A 27 -6.09 -3.68 -3.14
C ARG A 27 -4.66 -3.77 -2.63
N LEU A 28 -3.72 -4.23 -3.47
CA LEU A 28 -2.29 -4.28 -3.17
C LEU A 28 -1.71 -2.88 -2.86
N ALA A 29 -2.04 -1.88 -3.67
CA ALA A 29 -1.57 -0.51 -3.46
C ALA A 29 -2.05 0.08 -2.13
N LYS A 30 -3.29 -0.21 -1.73
CA LYS A 30 -3.83 0.22 -0.43
C LYS A 30 -3.06 -0.40 0.75
N LEU A 31 -2.83 -1.71 0.72
CA LEU A 31 -2.09 -2.41 1.79
C LEU A 31 -0.62 -1.97 1.86
N ARG A 32 0.03 -1.74 0.71
CA ARG A 32 1.39 -1.18 0.67
C ARG A 32 1.44 0.23 1.25
N ARG A 33 0.43 1.07 0.98
CA ARG A 33 0.33 2.41 1.58
C ARG A 33 0.14 2.36 3.10
N GLU A 34 -0.65 1.41 3.60
CA GLU A 34 -0.83 1.20 5.05
C GLU A 34 0.45 0.70 5.75
N LEU A 35 1.34 0.00 5.04
CA LEU A 35 2.67 -0.37 5.56
C LEU A 35 3.64 0.81 5.62
N ILE A 36 3.63 1.71 4.64
CA ILE A 36 4.51 2.89 4.59
C ILE A 36 4.01 3.99 5.54
N THR A 37 2.68 4.19 5.58
CA THR A 37 2.03 5.16 6.46
C THR A 37 0.92 4.45 7.21
N PRO A 38 1.22 3.83 8.37
CA PRO A 38 0.17 3.36 9.25
C PRO A 38 -0.69 4.58 9.62
N LYS A 39 -2.02 4.44 9.55
CA LYS A 39 -2.97 5.50 9.94
C LYS A 39 -2.70 5.86 11.41
N GLY A 40 -1.89 6.90 11.63
CA GLY A 40 -1.32 7.26 12.93
C GLY A 40 -0.17 8.28 12.85
N GLY A 41 0.46 8.48 11.68
CA GLY A 41 1.45 9.53 11.45
C GLY A 41 0.89 10.66 10.59
N GLY A 42 1.01 11.90 11.09
CA GLY A 42 0.37 13.11 10.54
C GLY A 42 0.61 13.36 9.06
N GLY A 43 -0.46 13.79 8.38
CA GLY A 43 -0.35 14.55 7.14
C GLY A 43 0.22 15.93 7.45
N GLY A 44 1.54 16.04 7.45
CA GLY A 44 2.27 17.30 7.25
C GLY A 44 3.20 17.07 6.07
N GLY A 45 2.85 17.62 4.90
CA GLY A 45 3.59 17.39 3.66
C GLY A 45 5.00 17.99 3.71
N PRO A 46 5.98 17.41 3.00
CA PRO A 46 7.20 18.12 2.67
C PRO A 46 6.96 18.91 1.39
N GLY A 47 6.38 20.11 1.51
CA GLY A 47 6.83 21.20 0.66
C GLY A 47 8.05 21.78 1.39
N GLU A 48 9.28 21.60 0.91
CA GLU A 48 9.81 22.32 -0.24
C GLU A 48 9.58 23.84 -0.07
N ASP A 49 10.30 24.47 0.87
CA ASP A 49 11.37 25.38 0.47
C ASP A 49 12.20 25.82 1.67
N GLN A 50 13.49 25.53 1.56
CA GLN A 50 14.54 25.99 2.45
C GLN A 50 15.33 27.01 1.63
N TYR A 51 14.83 28.23 1.42
CA TYR A 51 15.62 29.42 0.98
C TYR A 51 14.80 30.71 1.17
N HIS A 52 15.46 31.72 1.79
CA HIS A 52 15.04 33.08 2.20
C HIS A 52 14.36 33.24 3.57
#